data_AF-A0A142WP89-F1
#
_entry.id   AF-A0A142WP89-F1
#
_cell.length_a   1.000
_cell.length_b   1.000
_cell.length_c   1.000
_cell.angle_alpha   90.00
_cell.angle_beta   90.00
_cell.angle_gamma   90.00
#
_symmetry.space_group_name_H-M   'P 1'
#
loop_
_entity.id
_entity.type
_entity.pdbx_description
1 polymer ?
#
loop_
_entity_poly.entity_id
_entity_poly.type
_entity_poly.pdbx_seq_one_letter_code
_entity_poly.pdbx_strand_id
1 'polypeptide(L)'
;MKGLVLLADEVTLLKGARRSGRLSRYGSTLGHDVACDFFCEAGVTDDHGDELRLTKFGTRLVDHLWDTGAAGTVVVSQAVLEALEAPVVEAEISYGSQLCREASLPASA
;
A
#
# COMPACT_ATOMS: atom_id res chain seq x y z
N MET A 1 -0.40 14.15 -6.14
CA MET A 1 0.93 14.10 -5.49
C MET A 1 2.02 14.25 -6.56
N LYS A 2 3.24 14.75 -6.27
CA LYS A 2 4.35 14.61 -7.24
C LYS A 2 4.83 13.15 -7.26
N GLY A 3 5.50 12.71 -8.33
CA GLY A 3 6.15 11.40 -8.35
C GLY A 3 7.13 11.25 -7.18
N LEU A 4 7.24 10.02 -6.64
CA LEU A 4 8.05 9.69 -5.48
C LEU A 4 9.31 8.96 -5.95
N VAL A 5 10.47 9.38 -5.46
CA VAL A 5 11.72 8.66 -5.66
C VAL A 5 12.16 8.12 -4.32
N LEU A 6 12.30 6.80 -4.23
CA LEU A 6 12.78 6.11 -3.04
C LEU A 6 14.18 5.56 -3.30
N LEU A 7 15.10 5.80 -2.39
CA LEU A 7 16.43 5.20 -2.37
C LEU A 7 16.38 3.75 -1.89
N ALA A 8 17.46 3.00 -2.12
CA ALA A 8 17.52 1.57 -1.81
C ALA A 8 17.34 1.26 -0.31
N ASP A 9 17.95 2.08 0.53
CA ASP A 9 17.80 2.04 1.98
C ASP A 9 16.39 2.46 2.42
N GLU A 10 15.80 3.48 1.82
CA GLU A 10 14.42 3.90 2.07
C GLU A 10 13.39 2.80 1.74
N VAL A 11 13.56 2.13 0.59
CA VAL A 11 12.74 0.96 0.22
C VAL A 11 12.90 -0.15 1.26
N THR A 12 14.13 -0.38 1.72
CA THR A 12 14.42 -1.40 2.74
C THR A 12 13.79 -1.05 4.08
N LEU A 13 13.86 0.23 4.50
CA LEU A 13 13.24 0.75 5.71
C LEU A 13 11.72 0.58 5.68
N LEU A 14 11.07 0.97 4.58
CA LEU A 14 9.62 0.83 4.43
C LEU A 14 9.17 -0.65 4.44
N LYS A 15 9.90 -1.54 3.76
CA LYS A 15 9.64 -2.99 3.81
C LYS A 15 9.86 -3.56 5.21
N GLY A 16 10.86 -3.05 5.94
CA GLY A 16 11.09 -3.35 7.35
C GLY A 16 9.90 -2.92 8.22
N ALA A 17 9.45 -1.68 8.06
CA ALA A 17 8.31 -1.10 8.79
C ALA A 17 7.01 -1.90 8.57
N ARG A 18 6.80 -2.47 7.38
CA ARG A 18 5.65 -3.34 7.10
C ARG A 18 5.67 -4.64 7.90
N ARG A 19 6.86 -5.18 8.21
CA ARG A 19 7.02 -6.39 9.04
C ARG A 19 6.84 -6.10 10.53
N SER A 20 7.42 -5.01 11.03
CA SER A 20 7.37 -4.62 12.45
C SER A 20 6.10 -3.85 12.82
N GLY A 21 5.39 -3.29 11.83
CA GLY A 21 4.28 -2.35 12.00
C GLY A 21 4.70 -0.95 12.44
N ARG A 22 6.01 -0.69 12.57
CA ARG A 22 6.58 0.53 13.16
C ARG A 22 7.97 0.82 12.60
N LEU A 23 8.32 2.09 12.52
CA LEU A 23 9.67 2.54 12.19
C LEU A 23 10.14 3.46 13.32
N SER A 24 11.33 3.23 13.87
CA SER A 24 11.86 4.13 14.90
C SER A 24 12.26 5.44 14.25
N ARG A 25 11.93 6.57 14.86
CA ARG A 25 12.29 7.89 14.34
C ARG A 25 13.80 8.13 14.36
N TYR A 26 14.48 7.52 15.33
CA TYR A 26 15.91 7.72 15.54
C TYR A 26 16.68 6.54 15.00
N GLY A 27 17.49 6.80 13.97
CA GLY A 27 18.44 5.83 13.45
C GLY A 27 19.84 6.06 13.98
N SER A 28 20.73 5.11 13.69
CA SER A 28 22.17 5.29 13.94
C SER A 28 22.85 6.21 12.90
N THR A 29 22.12 6.70 11.91
CA THR A 29 22.66 7.48 10.79
C THR A 29 21.78 8.68 10.46
N LEU A 30 22.41 9.79 10.03
CA LEU A 30 21.70 11.00 9.58
C LEU A 30 20.74 10.71 8.41
N GLY A 31 21.08 9.74 7.54
CA GLY A 31 20.23 9.34 6.43
C GLY A 31 18.91 8.71 6.87
N HIS A 32 18.90 8.03 8.02
CA HIS A 32 17.68 7.46 8.57
C HIS A 32 16.69 8.54 9.04
N ASP A 33 17.18 9.55 9.76
CA ASP A 33 16.34 10.63 10.27
C ASP A 33 15.76 11.46 9.11
N VAL A 34 16.57 11.72 8.08
CA VAL A 34 16.11 12.39 6.85
C VAL A 34 15.05 11.56 6.11
N ALA A 35 15.24 10.23 6.01
CA ALA A 35 14.23 9.35 5.41
C ALA A 35 12.92 9.35 6.20
N CYS A 36 12.99 9.37 7.53
CA CYS A 36 11.83 9.47 8.41
C CYS A 36 11.02 10.75 8.16
N ASP A 37 11.69 11.90 8.14
CA ASP A 37 11.05 13.19 7.88
C ASP A 37 10.44 13.22 6.47
N PHE A 38 11.16 12.69 5.47
CA PHE A 38 10.66 12.55 4.11
C PHE A 38 9.39 11.68 4.03
N PHE A 39 9.33 10.55 4.75
CA PHE A 39 8.13 9.70 4.77
C PHE A 39 6.93 10.40 5.40
N CYS A 40 7.14 11.23 6.43
CA CYS A 40 6.10 12.05 7.01
C CYS A 40 5.61 13.14 6.06
N GLU A 41 6.52 13.88 5.42
CA GLU A 41 6.16 14.92 4.43
C GLU A 41 5.41 14.33 3.23
N ALA A 42 5.76 13.11 2.81
CA ALA A 42 5.09 12.38 1.74
C ALA A 42 3.77 11.71 2.17
N GLY A 43 3.37 11.78 3.45
CA GLY A 43 2.16 11.14 3.96
C GLY A 43 2.21 9.60 4.00
N VAL A 44 3.40 9.02 3.86
CA VAL A 44 3.64 7.57 3.93
C VAL A 44 3.57 7.10 5.38
N THR A 45 4.03 7.93 6.32
CA THR A 45 3.98 7.64 7.75
C THR A 45 3.38 8.79 8.56
N ASP A 46 2.67 8.45 9.63
CA ASP A 46 2.26 9.37 10.67
C ASP A 46 3.28 9.38 11.82
N ASP A 47 3.53 10.58 12.37
CA ASP A 47 4.40 10.81 13.51
C ASP A 47 3.67 10.49 14.83
N HIS A 48 4.23 9.57 15.60
CA HIS A 48 3.76 9.20 16.94
C HIS A 48 4.86 9.41 18.00
N GLY A 49 5.64 10.49 17.88
CA GLY A 49 6.69 10.84 18.82
C GLY A 49 8.02 10.17 18.44
N ASP A 50 8.37 9.10 19.15
CA ASP A 50 9.62 8.36 18.93
C ASP A 50 9.49 7.25 17.88
N GLU A 51 8.26 7.00 17.43
CA GLU A 51 7.91 6.00 16.42
C GLU A 51 7.13 6.65 15.28
N LEU A 52 7.35 6.13 14.07
CA LEU A 52 6.56 6.39 12.89
C LEU A 52 5.70 5.16 12.57
N ARG A 53 4.46 5.40 12.13
CA ARG A 53 3.54 4.35 11.70
C ARG A 53 3.14 4.54 10.25
N LEU A 54 3.07 3.45 9.50
CA LEU A 54 2.57 3.51 8.13
C LEU A 54 1.12 3.99 8.12
N THR A 55 0.83 4.97 7.27
CA THR A 55 -0.56 5.37 6.98
C THR A 55 -1.25 4.28 6.16
N LYS A 56 -2.55 4.42 5.90
CA LYS A 56 -3.24 3.54 4.94
C LYS A 56 -2.61 3.60 3.56
N PHE A 57 -2.26 4.81 3.12
CA PHE A 57 -1.55 5.04 1.86
C PHE A 57 -0.16 4.39 1.90
N GLY A 58 0.62 4.65 2.94
CA GLY A 58 1.94 4.06 3.11
C GLY A 58 1.92 2.54 3.11
N THR A 59 0.92 1.93 3.75
CA THR A 59 0.74 0.47 3.72
C THR A 59 0.54 -0.05 2.29
N ARG A 60 -0.35 0.58 1.52
CA ARG A 60 -0.59 0.20 0.11
C ARG A 60 0.63 0.41 -0.76
N LEU A 61 1.38 1.49 -0.53
CA LEU A 61 2.64 1.75 -1.21
C LEU A 61 3.65 0.63 -0.93
N VAL A 62 3.82 0.23 0.33
CA VAL A 62 4.74 -0.86 0.66
C VAL A 62 4.29 -2.20 0.09
N ASP A 63 2.99 -2.48 0.12
CA ASP A 63 2.44 -3.69 -0.50
C ASP A 63 2.71 -3.70 -2.02
N HIS A 64 2.52 -2.57 -2.71
CA HIS A 64 2.89 -2.41 -4.12
C HIS A 64 4.39 -2.66 -4.37
N LEU A 65 5.28 -2.14 -3.52
CA LEU A 65 6.73 -2.38 -3.62
C LEU A 65 7.10 -3.85 -3.35
N TRP A 66 6.28 -4.59 -2.61
CA TRP A 66 6.46 -6.01 -2.35
C TRP A 66 6.00 -6.85 -3.55
N ASP A 67 4.81 -6.58 -4.06
CA ASP A 67 4.19 -7.29 -5.18
C ASP A 67 5.00 -7.16 -6.47
N THR A 68 5.58 -5.97 -6.70
CA THR A 68 6.45 -5.71 -7.85
C THR A 68 7.87 -6.26 -7.68
N GLY A 69 8.22 -6.76 -6.49
CA GLY A 69 9.58 -7.21 -6.20
C GLY A 69 10.61 -6.08 -6.22
N ALA A 70 10.19 -4.83 -6.05
CA ALA A 70 11.05 -3.66 -6.23
C ALA A 70 12.27 -3.68 -5.28
N ALA A 71 13.45 -3.42 -5.84
CA ALA A 71 14.72 -3.37 -5.11
C ALA A 71 15.61 -2.26 -5.68
N GLY A 72 16.48 -1.70 -4.84
CA GLY A 72 17.30 -0.55 -5.22
C GLY A 72 16.51 0.76 -5.22
N THR A 73 16.98 1.75 -5.99
CA THR A 73 16.27 3.02 -6.17
C THR A 73 15.01 2.81 -7.01
N VAL A 74 13.86 3.27 -6.52
CA VAL A 74 12.55 3.10 -7.15
C VAL A 74 11.94 4.45 -7.45
N VAL A 75 11.44 4.63 -8.67
CA VAL A 75 10.63 5.80 -9.05
C VAL A 75 9.18 5.35 -9.16
N VAL A 76 8.34 5.87 -8.27
CA VAL A 76 6.89 5.66 -8.30
C VAL A 76 6.24 6.88 -8.96
N SER A 77 5.65 6.67 -10.13
CA SER A 77 5.04 7.76 -10.89
C SER A 77 3.82 8.34 -10.16
N GLN A 78 3.51 9.60 -10.44
CA GLN A 78 2.33 10.27 -9.89
C GLN A 78 1.04 9.47 -10.10
N ALA A 79 0.85 8.89 -11.29
CA ALA A 79 -0.34 8.10 -11.62
C ALA A 79 -0.49 6.87 -10.71
N VAL A 80 0.63 6.22 -10.35
CA VAL A 80 0.61 5.08 -9.42
C VAL A 80 0.27 5.55 -8.01
N LEU A 81 0.86 6.66 -7.55
CA LEU A 81 0.57 7.20 -6.22
C LEU A 81 -0.91 7.59 -6.09
N GLU A 82 -1.47 8.25 -7.10
CA GLU A 82 -2.90 8.61 -7.13
C GLU A 82 -3.80 7.37 -7.12
N ALA A 83 -3.43 6.30 -7.83
CA ALA A 83 -4.16 5.04 -7.81
C ALA A 83 -4.11 4.36 -6.43
N LEU A 84 -3.01 4.48 -5.69
CA LEU A 84 -2.86 3.93 -4.33
C LEU A 84 -3.60 4.75 -3.27
N GLU A 85 -3.69 6.06 -3.45
CA GLU A 85 -4.46 6.97 -2.59
C GLU A 85 -5.97 6.81 -2.76
N ALA A 86 -6.44 6.46 -3.96
CA ALA A 86 -7.86 6.31 -4.24
C ALA A 86 -8.53 5.39 -3.21
N PRO A 87 -9.65 5.79 -2.58
CA PRO A 87 -10.40 4.88 -1.74
C PRO A 87 -10.78 3.67 -2.59
N VAL A 88 -10.41 2.47 -2.13
CA VAL A 88 -10.93 1.25 -2.73
C VAL A 88 -12.43 1.34 -2.49
N VAL A 89 -13.17 1.67 -3.54
CA VAL A 89 -14.60 1.48 -3.53
C VAL A 89 -14.72 -0.03 -3.44
N GLU A 90 -14.94 -0.54 -2.23
CA GLU A 90 -15.36 -1.93 -2.06
C GLU A 90 -16.69 -2.01 -2.80
N ALA A 91 -16.62 -2.36 -4.09
CA ALA A 91 -17.79 -2.74 -4.83
C ALA A 91 -18.32 -3.95 -4.07
N GLU A 92 -19.40 -3.75 -3.32
CA GLU A 92 -20.27 -4.82 -2.88
C GLU A 92 -20.69 -5.58 -4.15
N ILE A 93 -19.94 -6.61 -4.51
CA ILE A 93 -20.39 -7.61 -5.44
C ILE A 93 -21.44 -8.40 -4.66
N SER A 94 -22.66 -7.88 -4.65
CA SER A 94 -23.85 -8.65 -4.35
C SER A 94 -23.94 -9.73 -5.42
N TYR A 95 -23.42 -10.92 -5.09
CA TYR A 95 -23.64 -12.12 -5.86
C TYR A 95 -25.15 -12.36 -5.89
N GLY A 96 -25.80 -11.89 -6.95
CA GLY A 96 -27.16 -12.26 -7.30
C GLY A 96 -27.22 -13.78 -7.40
N SER A 97 -27.78 -14.41 -6.38
CA SER A 97 -27.97 -15.86 -6.29
C SER A 97 -28.76 -16.35 -7.50
N GLN A 98 -28.09 -17.14 -8.33
CA GLN A 98 -28.68 -18.00 -9.34
C GLN A 98 -29.79 -18.86 -8.71
N LEU A 99 -31.04 -18.63 -9.10
CA LEU A 99 -32.06 -19.67 -9.11
C LEU A 99 -32.45 -19.90 -10.56
N CYS A 100 -31.59 -20.60 -11.28
CA CYS A 100 -31.98 -21.40 -12.44
C CYS A 100 -32.95 -22.47 -11.92
N ARG A 101 -34.24 -22.16 -11.86
CA ARG A 101 -35.28 -23.17 -11.68
C ARG A 101 -35.54 -23.77 -13.05
N GLU A 102 -34.87 -24.90 -13.30
CA GLU A 102 -35.07 -25.75 -14.47
C GLU A 102 -36.56 -25.96 -14.72
N ALA A 103 -36.97 -25.67 -15.96
CA ALA A 103 -38.28 -26.00 -16.49
C ALA A 103 -38.35 -27.52 -16.66
N SER A 104 -39.01 -28.21 -15.73
CA SER A 104 -39.45 -29.59 -15.93
C SER A 104 -40.58 -29.62 -16.97
N LEU A 105 -40.22 -29.95 -18.21
CA LEU A 105 -41.14 -30.51 -19.20
C LEU A 105 -41.49 -31.96 -18.80
N PRO A 106 -42.76 -32.37 -18.70
CA PRO A 106 -43.11 -33.77 -18.82
C PRO A 106 -43.36 -34.13 -20.30
N ALA A 107 -42.72 -35.24 -20.68
CA ALA A 107 -42.79 -35.89 -21.97
C ALA A 107 -44.20 -36.44 -22.29
N SER A 108 -44.46 -36.56 -23.58
CA SER A 108 -45.64 -37.15 -24.21
C SER A 108 -45.98 -38.58 -23.74
N ALA A 109 -47.28 -38.87 -23.66
CA ALA A 109 -47.91 -40.14 -24.02
C ALA A 109 -49.30 -39.84 -24.59
#